data_AF-A0A0X1T041-F1
#
_entry.id   AF-A0A0X1T041-F1
#
_cell.length_a   1.000
_cell.length_b   1.000
_cell.length_c   1.000
_cell.angle_alpha   90.00
_cell.angle_beta   90.00
_cell.angle_gamma   90.00
#
_symmetry.space_group_name_H-M   'P 1'
#
loop_
_entity.id
_entity.type
_entity.pdbx_description
1 polymer ?
#
loop_
_entity_poly.entity_id
_entity_poly.type
_entity_poly.pdbx_seq_one_letter_code
_entity_poly.pdbx_strand_id
1 'polypeptide(L)'
;MFLSLTFMTMISKDLIVLIIVTPFIYFVKKGTIGLLTWSLLALLYAVYFRAYWFLFIAMFWGVYLLLGFTRKPSLLLIAIPSALLILSFIFSYALGTDLDNFRMTINNYRLDNNYEDTRTAILPWIAGSGPIISWINTVITWFTLIIPIPLIILFSPYYLIISFFIMLMFLKFWKKIINEIKERRSPEIAACGSLIISFTAIQSVFEPDYGSYVRHLAPLYPMVFFVILKDSRSKTPSKNFNNK
;
A
#
# COMPACT_ATOMS: atom_id res chain seq x y z
N MET A 1 14.79 -21.13 -21.46
CA MET A 1 14.72 -21.92 -20.21
C MET A 1 15.14 -21.10 -18.98
N PHE A 2 16.25 -20.35 -19.01
CA PHE A 2 16.65 -19.49 -17.88
C PHE A 2 15.70 -18.30 -17.65
N LEU A 3 15.25 -17.64 -18.73
CA LEU A 3 14.25 -16.57 -18.67
C LEU A 3 12.89 -17.04 -18.14
N SER A 4 12.47 -18.26 -18.51
CA SER A 4 11.22 -18.85 -18.01
C SER A 4 11.33 -19.25 -16.54
N LEU A 5 12.50 -19.69 -16.08
CA LEU A 5 12.77 -19.95 -14.66
C LEU A 5 12.75 -18.66 -13.84
N THR A 6 13.36 -17.58 -14.32
CA THR A 6 13.31 -16.27 -13.62
C THR A 6 11.90 -15.70 -13.58
N PHE A 7 11.14 -15.74 -14.69
CA PHE A 7 9.74 -15.31 -14.70
C PHE A 7 8.84 -16.18 -13.81
N MET A 8 9.05 -17.51 -13.76
CA MET A 8 8.34 -18.39 -12.83
C MET A 8 8.64 -18.07 -11.36
N THR A 9 9.88 -17.71 -11.03
CA THR A 9 10.26 -17.31 -9.65
C THR A 9 9.76 -15.92 -9.25
N MET A 10 9.54 -15.01 -10.20
CA MET A 10 8.92 -13.71 -9.93
C MET A 10 7.42 -13.88 -9.68
N ILE A 11 6.72 -14.63 -10.53
CA ILE A 11 5.31 -14.98 -10.36
C ILE A 11 5.09 -15.74 -9.05
N SER A 12 6.01 -16.62 -8.66
CA SER A 12 5.87 -17.40 -7.43
C SER A 12 5.90 -16.53 -6.17
N LYS A 13 6.72 -15.48 -6.11
CA LYS A 13 6.75 -14.57 -4.94
C LYS A 13 5.46 -13.76 -4.82
N ASP A 14 4.88 -13.30 -5.92
CA ASP A 14 3.63 -12.55 -5.90
C ASP A 14 2.42 -13.45 -5.59
N LEU A 15 2.47 -14.72 -6.02
CA LEU A 15 1.47 -15.73 -5.63
C LEU A 15 1.50 -15.99 -4.12
N ILE A 16 2.68 -16.04 -3.50
CA ILE A 16 2.81 -16.20 -2.04
C ILE A 16 2.16 -15.00 -1.31
N VAL A 17 2.36 -13.78 -1.81
CA VAL A 17 1.69 -12.60 -1.25
C VAL A 17 0.17 -12.74 -1.34
N LEU A 18 -0.37 -13.19 -2.47
CA LEU A 18 -1.80 -13.45 -2.62
C LEU A 18 -2.30 -14.48 -1.60
N ILE A 19 -1.56 -15.57 -1.37
CA ILE A 19 -1.90 -16.60 -0.37
C ILE A 19 -1.92 -16.04 1.05
N ILE A 20 -1.04 -15.09 1.37
CA ILE A 20 -0.99 -14.46 2.70
C ILE A 20 -2.09 -13.41 2.87
N VAL A 21 -2.36 -12.66 1.81
CA VAL A 21 -3.30 -11.54 1.84
C VAL A 21 -4.76 -12.01 1.76
N THR A 22 -5.07 -13.05 0.97
CA THR A 22 -6.45 -13.52 0.78
C THR A 22 -7.14 -13.93 2.11
N PRO A 23 -6.49 -14.67 3.03
CA PRO A 23 -7.07 -15.01 4.34
C PRO A 23 -7.33 -13.80 5.25
N PHE A 24 -6.77 -12.63 4.95
CA PHE A 24 -6.94 -11.44 5.79
C PHE A 24 -8.41 -11.12 6.04
N ILE A 25 -9.27 -11.21 5.02
CA ILE A 25 -10.72 -10.95 5.16
C ILE A 25 -11.37 -11.91 6.16
N TYR A 26 -10.92 -13.17 6.21
CA TYR A 26 -11.39 -14.15 7.19
C TYR A 26 -10.91 -13.79 8.60
N PHE A 27 -9.62 -13.46 8.76
CA PHE A 27 -9.04 -13.08 10.04
C PHE A 27 -9.65 -11.81 10.63
N VAL A 28 -9.91 -10.81 9.80
CA VAL A 28 -10.56 -9.56 10.20
C VAL A 28 -11.92 -9.81 10.88
N LYS A 29 -12.69 -10.81 10.43
CA LYS A 29 -13.98 -11.18 11.05
C LYS A 29 -13.83 -11.76 12.46
N LYS A 30 -12.65 -12.25 12.82
CA LYS A 30 -12.33 -12.77 14.15
C LYS A 30 -11.85 -11.67 15.12
N GLY A 31 -11.90 -10.41 14.69
CA GLY A 31 -11.51 -9.26 15.52
C GLY A 31 -10.00 -9.17 15.72
N THR A 32 -9.58 -8.61 16.87
CA THR A 32 -8.17 -8.32 17.19
C THR A 32 -7.29 -9.58 17.21
N ILE A 33 -7.80 -10.69 17.74
CA ILE A 33 -7.08 -11.98 17.76
C ILE A 33 -6.78 -12.45 16.33
N GLY A 34 -7.76 -12.29 15.43
CA GLY A 34 -7.55 -12.62 14.02
C GLY A 34 -6.50 -11.73 13.37
N LEU A 35 -6.53 -10.43 13.62
CA LEU A 35 -5.52 -9.49 13.11
C LEU A 35 -4.12 -9.81 13.62
N LEU A 36 -3.97 -10.18 14.90
CA LEU A 36 -2.70 -10.60 15.48
C LEU A 36 -2.20 -11.91 14.86
N THR A 37 -3.10 -12.88 14.65
CA THR A 37 -2.78 -14.15 14.00
C THR A 37 -2.29 -13.93 12.57
N TRP A 38 -2.99 -13.10 11.80
CA TRP A 38 -2.55 -12.72 10.46
C TRP A 38 -1.22 -11.97 10.48
N SER A 39 -1.03 -11.05 11.43
CA SER A 39 0.23 -10.31 11.58
C SER A 39 1.40 -11.26 11.82
N LEU A 40 1.20 -12.32 12.63
CA LEU A 40 2.23 -13.34 12.86
C LEU A 40 2.59 -14.09 11.57
N LEU A 41 1.60 -14.47 10.76
CA LEU A 41 1.84 -15.11 9.46
C LEU A 41 2.58 -14.16 8.50
N ALA A 42 2.20 -12.88 8.49
CA ALA A 42 2.85 -11.86 7.69
C ALA A 42 4.30 -11.59 8.15
N LEU A 43 4.59 -11.68 9.45
CA LEU A 43 5.93 -11.58 10.01
C LEU A 43 6.80 -12.79 9.63
N LEU A 44 6.25 -14.00 9.65
CA LEU A 44 6.96 -15.18 9.15
C LEU A 44 7.35 -15.00 7.69
N TYR A 45 6.44 -14.48 6.86
CA TYR A 45 6.75 -14.13 5.48
C TYR A 45 7.84 -13.05 5.38
N ALA A 46 7.82 -12.04 6.25
CA ALA A 46 8.81 -10.97 6.26
C ALA A 46 10.23 -11.52 6.47
N VAL A 47 10.41 -12.51 7.36
CA VAL A 47 11.69 -13.16 7.63
C VAL A 47 12.23 -13.90 6.40
N TYR A 48 11.40 -14.68 5.71
CA TYR A 48 11.86 -15.58 4.65
C TYR A 48 11.89 -14.96 3.25
N PHE A 49 11.03 -13.98 2.96
CA PHE A 49 10.82 -13.53 1.58
C PHE A 49 11.10 -12.04 1.36
N ARG A 50 10.59 -11.16 2.24
CA ARG A 50 10.66 -9.70 2.04
C ARG A 50 10.75 -8.94 3.37
N ALA A 51 11.95 -8.55 3.78
CA ALA A 51 12.18 -7.87 5.06
C ALA A 51 11.41 -6.54 5.23
N TYR A 52 11.13 -5.80 4.16
CA TYR A 52 10.33 -4.56 4.26
C TYR A 52 8.90 -4.79 4.78
N TRP A 53 8.41 -6.05 4.82
CA TRP A 53 7.13 -6.38 5.42
C TRP A 53 7.06 -6.09 6.93
N PHE A 54 8.21 -6.02 7.64
CA PHE A 54 8.21 -5.54 9.03
C PHE A 54 7.68 -4.10 9.13
N LEU A 55 8.14 -3.22 8.24
CA LEU A 55 7.67 -1.82 8.17
C LEU A 55 6.21 -1.74 7.73
N PHE A 56 5.80 -2.59 6.80
CA PHE A 56 4.41 -2.69 6.37
C PHE A 56 3.46 -3.07 7.51
N ILE A 57 3.82 -4.06 8.32
CA ILE A 57 3.00 -4.50 9.46
C ILE A 57 2.98 -3.44 10.57
N ALA A 58 4.12 -2.78 10.84
CA ALA A 58 4.18 -1.67 11.78
C ALA A 58 3.28 -0.51 11.33
N MET A 59 3.35 -0.13 10.06
CA MET A 59 2.51 0.91 9.47
C MET A 59 1.03 0.52 9.51
N PHE A 60 0.71 -0.75 9.24
CA PHE A 60 -0.66 -1.29 9.34
C PHE A 60 -1.25 -1.08 10.72
N TRP A 61 -0.56 -1.49 11.78
CA TRP A 61 -1.03 -1.30 13.14
C TRP A 61 -1.12 0.18 13.52
N GLY A 62 -0.14 1.00 13.12
CA GLY A 62 -0.19 2.45 13.34
C GLY A 62 -1.43 3.11 12.73
N VAL A 63 -1.72 2.81 11.46
CA VAL A 63 -2.92 3.32 10.78
C VAL A 63 -4.19 2.74 11.39
N TYR A 64 -4.23 1.43 11.66
CA TYR A 64 -5.41 0.77 12.25
C TYR A 64 -5.80 1.34 13.61
N LEU A 65 -4.81 1.53 14.49
CA LEU A 65 -5.03 2.17 15.79
C LEU A 65 -5.48 3.62 15.61
N LEU A 66 -4.84 4.38 14.72
CA LEU A 66 -5.23 5.75 14.43
C LEU A 66 -6.70 5.85 14.00
N LEU A 67 -7.17 4.96 13.10
CA LEU A 67 -8.57 4.91 12.68
C LEU A 67 -9.53 4.61 13.84
N GLY A 68 -9.09 3.81 14.82
CA GLY A 68 -9.85 3.53 16.04
C GLY A 68 -9.98 4.75 16.97
N PHE A 69 -8.99 5.65 16.97
CA PHE A 69 -8.95 6.81 17.87
C PHE A 69 -9.52 8.09 17.26
N THR A 70 -9.35 8.34 15.96
CA THR A 70 -9.80 9.59 15.32
C THR A 70 -11.13 9.48 14.57
N ARG A 71 -11.84 10.61 14.44
CA ARG A 71 -12.96 10.80 13.49
C ARG A 71 -12.63 11.83 12.41
N LYS A 72 -11.40 12.35 12.41
CA LYS A 72 -10.93 13.38 11.48
C LYS A 72 -10.09 12.72 10.38
N PRO A 73 -10.60 12.63 9.13
CA PRO A 73 -9.85 12.01 8.04
C PRO A 73 -8.58 12.80 7.69
N SER A 74 -8.53 14.11 7.97
CA SER A 74 -7.34 14.94 7.77
C SER A 74 -6.14 14.47 8.61
N LEU A 75 -6.36 13.76 9.72
CA LEU A 75 -5.25 13.20 10.49
C LEU A 75 -4.50 12.12 9.74
N LEU A 76 -5.10 11.41 8.78
CA LEU A 76 -4.35 10.47 7.93
C LEU A 76 -3.36 11.19 7.02
N LEU A 77 -3.77 12.34 6.46
CA LEU A 77 -2.94 13.16 5.58
C LEU A 77 -1.73 13.75 6.31
N ILE A 78 -1.78 13.82 7.64
CA ILE A 78 -0.66 14.28 8.46
C ILE A 78 0.13 13.07 8.99
N ALA A 79 -0.56 12.08 9.55
CA ALA A 79 0.07 10.94 10.21
C ALA A 79 0.93 10.09 9.26
N ILE A 80 0.49 9.89 8.01
CA ILE A 80 1.24 9.07 7.05
C ILE A 80 2.54 9.77 6.66
N PRO A 81 2.54 11.03 6.19
CA PRO A 81 3.79 11.78 5.98
C PRO A 81 4.66 11.88 7.24
N SER A 82 4.08 12.05 8.43
CA SER A 82 4.86 12.09 9.67
C SER A 82 5.53 10.75 9.99
N ALA A 83 4.85 9.62 9.76
CA ALA A 83 5.44 8.30 9.93
C ALA A 83 6.60 8.06 8.94
N LEU A 84 6.42 8.49 7.68
CA LEU A 84 7.49 8.44 6.67
C LEU A 84 8.66 9.37 7.03
N LEU A 85 8.40 10.52 7.66
CA LEU A 85 9.45 11.42 8.15
C LEU A 85 10.28 10.72 9.21
N ILE A 86 9.64 10.13 10.22
CA ILE A 86 10.32 9.37 11.28
C ILE A 86 11.17 8.25 10.65
N LEU A 87 10.61 7.52 9.68
CA LEU A 87 11.34 6.46 8.99
C LEU A 87 12.57 7.01 8.23
N SER A 88 12.44 8.18 7.60
CA SER A 88 13.55 8.85 6.92
C SER A 88 14.69 9.21 7.87
N PHE A 89 14.37 9.72 9.05
CA PHE A 89 15.35 9.97 10.10
C PHE A 89 15.99 8.66 10.59
N ILE A 90 15.20 7.60 10.83
CA ILE A 90 15.74 6.30 11.24
C ILE A 90 16.73 5.76 10.19
N PHE A 91 16.39 5.82 8.91
CA PHE A 91 17.28 5.34 7.84
C PHE A 91 18.56 6.16 7.77
N SER A 92 18.44 7.49 7.82
CA SER A 92 19.60 8.38 7.74
C SER A 92 20.55 8.21 8.93
N TYR A 93 20.02 8.18 10.16
CA TYR A 93 20.86 8.15 11.37
C TYR A 93 21.25 6.75 11.84
N ALA A 94 20.38 5.74 11.67
CA ALA A 94 20.67 4.38 12.13
C ALA A 94 21.29 3.49 11.05
N LEU A 95 20.95 3.71 9.77
CA LEU A 95 21.47 2.90 8.66
C LEU A 95 22.50 3.65 7.80
N GLY A 96 22.67 4.96 8.00
CA GLY A 96 23.61 5.78 7.22
C GLY A 96 23.19 5.93 5.75
N THR A 97 21.92 5.72 5.42
CA THR A 97 21.40 5.75 4.05
C THR A 97 20.11 6.55 3.96
N ASP A 98 19.85 7.17 2.81
CA ASP A 98 18.57 7.83 2.56
C ASP A 98 17.42 6.82 2.40
N LEU A 99 16.19 7.25 2.69
CA LEU A 99 14.99 6.40 2.68
C LEU A 99 14.71 5.83 1.28
N ASP A 100 14.85 6.67 0.25
CA ASP A 100 14.67 6.30 -1.15
C ASP A 100 15.90 5.62 -1.79
N ASN A 101 17.00 5.43 -1.03
CA ASN A 101 18.22 4.80 -1.53
C ASN A 101 17.99 3.36 -2.04
N PHE A 102 17.09 2.61 -1.42
CA PHE A 102 16.74 1.26 -1.85
C PHE A 102 16.15 1.24 -3.26
N ARG A 103 15.28 2.21 -3.56
CA ARG A 103 14.75 2.41 -4.91
C ARG A 103 15.83 2.88 -5.88
N MET A 104 16.62 3.88 -5.47
CA MET A 104 17.68 4.46 -6.31
C MET A 104 18.70 3.42 -6.74
N THR A 105 19.12 2.54 -5.83
CA THR A 105 20.09 1.47 -6.13
C THR A 105 19.58 0.55 -7.24
N ILE A 106 18.30 0.16 -7.17
CA ILE A 106 17.67 -0.71 -8.18
C ILE A 106 17.53 0.04 -9.52
N ASN A 107 17.09 1.29 -9.48
CA ASN A 107 16.88 2.09 -10.68
C ASN A 107 18.19 2.43 -11.39
N ASN A 108 19.25 2.79 -10.66
CA ASN A 108 20.58 3.03 -11.21
C ASN A 108 21.13 1.76 -11.86
N TYR A 109 21.04 0.61 -11.18
CA TYR A 109 21.44 -0.67 -11.79
C TYR A 109 20.70 -0.97 -13.10
N ARG A 110 19.40 -0.64 -13.19
CA ARG A 110 18.62 -0.85 -14.42
C ARG A 110 19.00 0.10 -15.55
N LEU A 111 19.29 1.36 -15.21
CA LEU A 111 19.72 2.39 -16.15
C LEU A 111 21.10 2.08 -16.72
N ASP A 112 22.05 1.69 -15.87
CA ASP A 112 23.44 1.37 -16.26
C ASP A 112 23.51 0.16 -17.22
N ASN A 113 22.56 -0.76 -17.11
CA ASN A 113 22.50 -1.98 -17.93
C ASN A 113 21.57 -1.86 -19.16
N ASN A 114 21.06 -0.66 -19.49
CA ASN A 114 20.16 -0.40 -20.63
C ASN A 114 18.95 -1.36 -20.72
N TYR A 115 18.35 -1.73 -19.59
CA TYR A 115 17.13 -2.54 -19.63
C TYR A 115 15.97 -1.72 -20.25
N GLU A 116 15.24 -2.32 -21.20
CA GLU A 116 14.18 -1.66 -21.99
C GLU A 116 12.97 -1.14 -21.17
N ASP A 117 12.84 -1.53 -19.90
CA ASP A 117 11.67 -1.25 -19.05
C ASP A 117 11.89 -0.11 -18.03
N THR A 118 12.77 0.84 -18.34
CA THR A 118 13.05 2.01 -17.48
C THR A 118 12.06 3.16 -17.65
N ARG A 119 11.16 3.08 -18.65
CA ARG A 119 10.21 4.16 -18.98
C ARG A 119 9.24 4.51 -17.86
N THR A 120 9.00 3.57 -16.94
CA THR A 120 8.11 3.75 -15.78
C THR A 120 8.87 3.82 -14.46
N ALA A 121 10.19 3.98 -14.49
CA ALA A 121 11.02 4.11 -13.30
C ALA A 121 10.61 5.33 -12.47
N ILE A 122 10.54 5.13 -11.15
CA ILE A 122 10.24 6.20 -10.20
C ILE A 122 11.57 6.85 -9.80
N LEU A 123 11.83 8.00 -10.42
CA LEU A 123 13.01 8.82 -10.17
C LEU A 123 12.76 9.82 -9.04
N PRO A 124 13.82 10.32 -8.37
CA PRO A 124 13.67 11.33 -7.33
C PRO A 124 13.17 12.63 -7.96
N TRP A 125 12.22 13.28 -7.28
CA TRP A 125 11.60 14.52 -7.74
C TRP A 125 12.52 15.71 -7.50
N ILE A 126 13.26 15.67 -6.40
CA ILE A 126 14.21 16.69 -5.96
C ILE A 126 15.57 16.01 -5.83
N ALA A 127 16.57 16.57 -6.49
CA ALA A 127 17.97 16.13 -6.36
C ALA A 127 18.54 16.55 -5.00
N GLY A 128 19.34 15.69 -4.40
CA GLY A 128 19.98 15.93 -3.11
C GLY A 128 20.00 14.67 -2.25
N SER A 129 20.57 14.80 -1.05
CA SER A 129 20.64 13.74 -0.05
C SER A 129 20.21 14.27 1.32
N GLY A 130 19.93 13.35 2.23
CA GLY A 130 19.56 13.65 3.60
C GLY A 130 18.08 13.44 3.90
N PRO A 131 17.73 13.38 5.20
CA PRO A 131 16.46 12.83 5.66
C PRO A 131 15.25 13.66 5.21
N ILE A 132 15.39 14.98 5.07
CA ILE A 132 14.30 15.86 4.66
C ILE A 132 14.02 15.71 3.16
N ILE A 133 15.06 15.70 2.33
CA ILE A 133 14.92 15.58 0.87
C ILE A 133 14.35 14.20 0.52
N SER A 134 14.90 13.15 1.13
CA SER A 134 14.43 11.78 0.94
C SER A 134 12.96 11.63 1.37
N TRP A 135 12.57 12.22 2.50
CA TRP A 135 11.17 12.26 2.94
C TRP A 135 10.25 12.96 1.93
N ILE A 136 10.63 14.12 1.41
CA ILE A 136 9.84 14.85 0.42
C ILE A 136 9.66 13.99 -0.84
N ASN A 137 10.73 13.40 -1.35
CA ASN A 137 10.68 12.50 -2.52
C ASN A 137 9.74 11.31 -2.28
N THR A 138 9.80 10.68 -1.10
CA THR A 138 8.91 9.57 -0.73
C THR A 138 7.45 10.02 -0.63
N VAL A 139 7.16 11.17 0.00
CA VAL A 139 5.78 11.69 0.13
C VAL A 139 5.19 12.05 -1.24
N ILE A 140 5.95 12.73 -2.10
CA ILE A 140 5.49 13.02 -3.47
C ILE A 140 5.23 11.71 -4.21
N THR A 141 6.14 10.74 -4.11
CA THR A 141 5.93 9.42 -4.70
C THR A 141 4.66 8.75 -4.19
N TRP A 142 4.40 8.80 -2.89
CA TRP A 142 3.18 8.22 -2.32
C TRP A 142 1.92 8.81 -2.94
N PHE A 143 1.86 10.14 -3.13
CA PHE A 143 0.76 10.78 -3.84
C PHE A 143 0.70 10.36 -5.31
N THR A 144 1.85 10.23 -5.99
CA THR A 144 1.86 9.82 -7.39
C THR A 144 1.60 8.32 -7.59
N LEU A 145 1.69 7.47 -6.57
CA LEU A 145 1.21 6.08 -6.64
C LEU A 145 -0.33 6.01 -6.61
N ILE A 146 -0.99 7.02 -6.04
CA ILE A 146 -2.46 7.15 -5.99
C ILE A 146 -2.97 7.87 -7.25
N ILE A 147 -2.27 8.91 -7.68
CA ILE A 147 -2.55 9.70 -8.88
C ILE A 147 -1.31 9.62 -9.79
N PRO A 148 -1.22 8.63 -10.71
CA PRO A 148 -0.02 8.34 -11.47
C PRO A 148 0.26 9.35 -12.59
N ILE A 149 0.55 10.60 -12.18
CA ILE A 149 0.92 11.71 -13.06
C ILE A 149 2.07 11.34 -14.01
N PRO A 150 3.17 10.68 -13.58
CA PRO A 150 4.23 10.28 -14.50
C PRO A 150 3.75 9.37 -15.63
N LEU A 151 2.83 8.44 -15.36
CA LEU A 151 2.26 7.57 -16.39
C LEU A 151 1.36 8.33 -17.36
N ILE A 152 0.60 9.31 -16.86
CA ILE A 152 -0.28 10.14 -17.68
C ILE A 152 0.55 10.96 -18.68
N ILE A 153 1.68 11.51 -18.25
CA ILE A 153 2.58 12.33 -19.06
C ILE A 153 3.23 11.54 -20.20
N LEU A 154 3.32 10.21 -20.10
CA LEU A 154 3.85 9.36 -21.18
C LEU A 154 2.93 9.29 -22.40
N PHE A 155 1.66 9.74 -22.31
CA PHE A 155 0.66 9.77 -23.38
C PHE A 155 0.46 8.45 -24.18
N SER A 156 0.88 7.32 -23.61
CA SER A 156 0.60 6.01 -24.20
C SER A 156 -0.83 5.57 -23.84
N PRO A 157 -1.64 5.08 -24.80
CA PRO A 157 -2.99 4.57 -24.52
C PRO A 157 -3.01 3.54 -23.38
N TYR A 158 -2.00 2.67 -23.33
CA TYR A 158 -1.84 1.67 -22.27
C TYR A 158 -1.70 2.32 -20.88
N TYR A 159 -0.79 3.29 -20.73
CA TYR A 159 -0.55 3.98 -19.45
C TYR A 159 -1.72 4.86 -19.03
N LEU A 160 -2.44 5.46 -19.98
CA LEU A 160 -3.64 6.25 -19.70
C LEU A 160 -4.77 5.38 -19.12
N ILE A 161 -5.01 4.20 -19.69
CA ILE A 161 -6.03 3.26 -19.18
C ILE A 161 -5.69 2.80 -17.76
N ILE A 162 -4.43 2.42 -17.53
CA ILE A 162 -3.96 2.01 -16.19
C ILE A 162 -4.11 3.16 -15.19
N SER A 163 -3.69 4.36 -15.57
CA SER A 163 -3.79 5.55 -14.73
C SER A 163 -5.23 5.87 -14.36
N PHE A 164 -6.13 5.82 -15.33
CA PHE A 164 -7.56 6.01 -15.12
C PHE A 164 -8.13 4.97 -14.14
N PHE A 165 -7.77 3.70 -14.31
CA PHE A 165 -8.24 2.63 -13.42
C PHE A 165 -7.73 2.82 -11.98
N ILE A 166 -6.44 3.11 -11.79
CA ILE A 166 -5.83 3.37 -10.48
C ILE A 166 -6.55 4.55 -9.81
N MET A 167 -6.71 5.68 -10.52
CA MET A 167 -7.37 6.86 -10.00
C MET A 167 -8.82 6.57 -9.60
N LEU A 168 -9.62 5.95 -10.47
CA LEU A 168 -11.02 5.63 -10.19
C LEU A 168 -11.16 4.68 -8.99
N MET A 169 -10.29 3.68 -8.91
CA MET A 169 -10.23 2.74 -7.79
C MET A 169 -9.92 3.45 -6.47
N PHE A 170 -8.86 4.26 -6.43
CA PHE A 170 -8.47 4.97 -5.22
C PHE A 170 -9.46 6.07 -4.83
N LEU A 171 -10.09 6.77 -5.77
CA LEU A 171 -11.15 7.75 -5.47
C LEU A 171 -12.33 7.09 -4.74
N LYS A 172 -12.80 5.94 -5.24
CA LYS A 172 -13.88 5.17 -4.58
C LYS A 172 -13.44 4.62 -3.23
N PHE A 173 -12.22 4.11 -3.14
CA PHE A 173 -11.63 3.62 -1.90
C PHE A 173 -11.55 4.73 -0.83
N TRP A 174 -10.94 5.88 -1.15
CA TRP A 174 -10.79 6.99 -0.21
C TRP A 174 -12.13 7.57 0.23
N LYS A 175 -13.13 7.66 -0.67
CA LYS A 175 -14.49 8.05 -0.29
C LYS A 175 -15.08 7.13 0.78
N LYS A 176 -14.88 5.81 0.64
CA LYS A 176 -15.33 4.81 1.62
C LYS A 176 -14.58 4.93 2.94
N ILE A 177 -13.25 5.08 2.91
CA ILE A 177 -12.43 5.25 4.12
C ILE A 177 -12.79 6.53 4.87
N ILE A 178 -12.96 7.65 4.17
CA ILE A 178 -13.35 8.92 4.79
C ILE A 178 -14.70 8.79 5.52
N ASN A 179 -15.67 8.11 4.91
CA ASN A 179 -16.96 7.84 5.54
C ASN A 179 -16.80 6.91 6.75
N GLU A 180 -16.02 5.83 6.62
CA GLU A 180 -15.76 4.90 7.73
C GLU A 180 -15.10 5.59 8.93
N ILE A 181 -14.17 6.52 8.72
CA ILE A 181 -13.54 7.30 9.79
C ILE A 181 -14.57 8.13 10.55
N LYS A 182 -15.51 8.76 9.84
CA LYS A 182 -16.54 9.61 10.43
C LYS A 182 -17.60 8.79 11.15
N GLU A 183 -18.04 7.68 10.55
CA GLU A 183 -19.21 6.93 10.99
C GLU A 183 -18.88 5.70 11.86
N ARG A 184 -17.66 5.14 11.75
CA ARG A 184 -17.17 3.95 12.48
C ARG A 184 -18.14 2.76 12.46
N ARG A 185 -18.61 2.39 11.28
CA ARG A 185 -19.67 1.38 11.11
C ARG A 185 -19.12 -0.03 10.99
N SER A 186 -17.95 -0.21 10.38
CA SER A 186 -17.41 -1.52 10.05
C SER A 186 -15.92 -1.61 10.42
N PRO A 187 -15.57 -2.34 11.50
CA PRO A 187 -14.17 -2.58 11.84
C PRO A 187 -13.41 -3.30 10.73
N GLU A 188 -14.12 -4.02 9.85
CA GLU A 188 -13.51 -4.71 8.72
C GLU A 188 -13.13 -3.76 7.58
N ILE A 189 -13.93 -2.72 7.32
CA ILE A 189 -13.55 -1.66 6.38
C ILE A 189 -12.34 -0.91 6.91
N ALA A 190 -12.31 -0.61 8.22
CA ALA A 190 -11.16 0.01 8.86
C ALA A 190 -9.89 -0.86 8.71
N ALA A 191 -9.96 -2.16 9.03
CA ALA A 191 -8.80 -3.05 8.93
C ALA A 191 -8.30 -3.22 7.48
N CYS A 192 -9.18 -3.51 6.52
CA CYS A 192 -8.79 -3.62 5.10
C CYS A 192 -8.26 -2.28 4.56
N GLY A 193 -8.87 -1.17 4.97
CA GLY A 193 -8.42 0.17 4.65
C GLY A 193 -7.01 0.46 5.15
N SER A 194 -6.74 0.18 6.44
CA SER A 194 -5.42 0.34 7.04
C SER A 194 -4.36 -0.46 6.33
N LEU A 195 -4.68 -1.69 5.91
CA LEU A 195 -3.76 -2.55 5.19
C LEU A 195 -3.41 -1.95 3.81
N ILE A 196 -4.40 -1.52 3.03
CA ILE A 196 -4.18 -0.90 1.71
C ILE A 196 -3.40 0.43 1.83
N ILE A 197 -3.75 1.27 2.79
CA ILE A 197 -3.06 2.56 3.03
C ILE A 197 -1.59 2.33 3.42
N SER A 198 -1.35 1.36 4.29
CA SER A 198 0.01 1.04 4.76
C SER A 198 0.84 0.43 3.65
N PHE A 199 0.21 -0.38 2.79
CA PHE A 199 0.85 -0.94 1.62
C PHE A 199 1.32 0.16 0.67
N THR A 200 0.46 1.11 0.29
CA THR A 200 0.87 2.21 -0.61
C THR A 200 1.93 3.11 0.00
N ALA A 201 1.85 3.39 1.31
CA ALA A 201 2.86 4.18 2.01
C ALA A 201 4.24 3.51 1.98
N ILE A 202 4.33 2.22 2.30
CA ILE A 202 5.62 1.50 2.26
C ILE A 202 6.10 1.27 0.82
N GLN A 203 5.21 1.06 -0.13
CA GLN A 203 5.57 0.95 -1.55
C GLN A 203 6.20 2.25 -2.08
N SER A 204 5.80 3.43 -1.58
CA SER A 204 6.43 4.69 -1.98
C SER A 204 7.93 4.79 -1.63
N VAL A 205 8.41 3.95 -0.70
CA VAL A 205 9.82 3.84 -0.29
C VAL A 205 10.58 2.86 -1.17
N PHE A 206 10.02 1.67 -1.37
CA PHE A 206 10.77 0.54 -1.94
C PHE A 206 10.52 0.28 -3.43
N GLU A 207 9.42 0.81 -3.97
CA GLU A 207 8.98 0.40 -5.30
C GLU A 207 9.79 1.11 -6.41
N PRO A 208 10.45 0.34 -7.30
CA PRO A 208 11.36 0.92 -8.30
C PRO A 208 10.65 1.59 -9.47
N ASP A 209 9.49 1.05 -9.88
CA ASP A 209 8.78 1.47 -11.08
C ASP A 209 7.26 1.23 -10.96
N TYR A 210 6.47 1.89 -11.81
CA TYR A 210 5.01 1.77 -11.77
C TYR A 210 4.49 0.39 -12.24
N GLY A 211 5.21 -0.33 -13.09
CA GLY A 211 4.82 -1.67 -13.53
C GLY A 211 4.88 -2.68 -12.39
N SER A 212 5.98 -2.66 -11.64
CA SER A 212 6.19 -3.44 -10.43
C SER A 212 5.20 -3.03 -9.33
N TYR A 213 4.92 -1.73 -9.18
CA TYR A 213 3.87 -1.24 -8.27
C TYR A 213 2.50 -1.87 -8.57
N VAL A 214 2.03 -1.81 -9.82
CA VAL A 214 0.74 -2.38 -10.21
C VAL A 214 0.71 -3.89 -9.96
N ARG A 215 1.82 -4.59 -10.25
CA ARG A 215 1.97 -6.02 -9.97
C ARG A 215 1.86 -6.33 -8.48
N HIS A 216 2.55 -5.59 -7.62
CA HIS A 216 2.51 -5.78 -6.17
C HIS A 216 1.18 -5.34 -5.54
N LEU A 217 0.47 -4.40 -6.17
CA LEU A 217 -0.87 -3.98 -5.75
C LEU A 217 -1.94 -5.02 -6.10
N ALA A 218 -1.74 -5.81 -7.16
CA ALA A 218 -2.75 -6.74 -7.67
C ALA A 218 -3.25 -7.77 -6.64
N PRO A 219 -2.40 -8.39 -5.79
CA PRO A 219 -2.85 -9.24 -4.70
C PRO A 219 -3.81 -8.57 -3.70
N LEU A 220 -3.80 -7.24 -3.59
CA LEU A 220 -4.68 -6.49 -2.69
C LEU A 220 -6.03 -6.13 -3.32
N TYR A 221 -6.21 -6.28 -4.63
CA TYR A 221 -7.47 -5.93 -5.30
C TYR A 221 -8.72 -6.57 -4.68
N PRO A 222 -8.72 -7.86 -4.25
CA PRO A 222 -9.87 -8.43 -3.56
C PRO A 222 -10.31 -7.63 -2.32
N MET A 223 -9.35 -7.10 -1.54
CA MET A 223 -9.65 -6.26 -0.38
C MET A 223 -10.06 -4.84 -0.77
N VAL A 224 -9.47 -4.28 -1.82
CA VAL A 224 -9.87 -2.96 -2.35
C VAL A 224 -11.34 -3.02 -2.78
N PHE A 225 -11.71 -4.06 -3.55
CA PHE A 225 -13.10 -4.28 -3.94
C PHE A 225 -14.00 -4.59 -2.75
N PHE A 226 -13.53 -5.36 -1.77
CA PHE A 226 -14.28 -5.56 -0.52
C PHE A 226 -14.61 -4.24 0.17
N VAL A 227 -13.65 -3.32 0.32
CA VAL A 227 -13.86 -1.98 0.91
C VAL A 227 -14.84 -1.15 0.08
N ILE A 228 -14.70 -1.17 -1.25
CA ILE A 228 -15.54 -0.37 -2.15
C ILE A 228 -16.99 -0.88 -2.17
N LEU A 229 -17.17 -2.21 -2.24
CA LEU A 229 -18.47 -2.85 -2.46
C LEU A 229 -19.23 -3.13 -1.17
N LYS A 230 -18.55 -3.30 -0.02
CA LYS A 230 -19.24 -3.53 1.25
C LYS A 230 -20.14 -2.33 1.57
N ASP A 231 -21.41 -2.62 1.77
CA ASP A 231 -22.36 -1.60 2.23
C ASP A 231 -22.09 -1.33 3.71
N SER A 232 -21.79 -0.07 4.02
CA SER A 232 -21.59 0.36 5.40
C SER A 232 -22.91 0.36 6.19
N ARG A 233 -24.07 0.14 5.53
CA ARG A 233 -25.41 0.17 6.13
C ARG A 233 -25.88 -1.13 6.78
N SER A 234 -25.11 -2.23 6.78
CA SER A 234 -25.63 -3.52 7.29
C SER A 234 -25.58 -3.64 8.83
N LYS A 235 -26.52 -2.96 9.51
CA LYS A 235 -27.12 -3.43 10.77
C LYS A 235 -28.61 -3.10 10.78
N THR A 236 -29.41 -3.95 10.16
CA THR A 236 -30.79 -4.20 10.61
C THR A 236 -31.24 -5.57 10.13
N PRO A 237 -31.73 -6.40 11.06
CA PRO A 237 -33.09 -6.87 10.89
C PRO A 237 -33.89 -6.51 12.14
N SER A 238 -34.55 -5.35 12.11
CA SER A 238 -35.74 -5.15 12.96
C SER A 238 -36.88 -5.93 12.33
N LYS A 239 -36.93 -7.24 12.60
CA LYS A 239 -38.16 -8.02 12.44
C LYS A 239 -39.11 -7.59 13.56
N ASN A 240 -39.83 -6.49 13.35
CA ASN A 240 -41.07 -6.24 14.09
C ASN A 240 -42.14 -7.13 13.46
N PHE A 241 -42.21 -8.38 13.92
CA PHE A 241 -43.44 -9.16 13.85
C PHE A 241 -44.38 -8.58 14.92
N ASN A 242 -45.15 -7.56 14.54
CA ASN A 242 -46.40 -7.28 15.25
C ASN A 242 -47.38 -8.39 14.88
N ASN A 243 -47.52 -9.36 15.78
CA ASN A 243 -48.65 -10.28 15.76
C ASN A 243 -49.94 -9.48 16.00
N LYS A 244 -50.87 -9.65 15.08
CA LYS A 244 -52.31 -9.42 15.31
C LYS A 244 -52.86 -10.54 16.19
#